data_AF-A0A822J134-F1
#
_entry.id   AF-A0A822J134-F1
#
_cell.length_a   1.000
_cell.length_b   1.000
_cell.length_c   1.000
_cell.angle_alpha   90.00
_cell.angle_beta   90.00
_cell.angle_gamma   90.00
#
_symmetry.space_group_name_H-M   'P 1'
#
loop_
_entity.id
_entity.type
_entity.pdbx_description
1 polymer ?
#
loop_
_entity_poly.entity_id
_entity_poly.type
_entity_poly.pdbx_seq_one_letter_code
_entity_poly.pdbx_strand_id
1 'polypeptide(L)' 'MKKDSLQYILMVLTRNLELHATSEQVTKFKKKHCGVRWGRSLEKDLLDYARNAYNLKRWIENVVTFMVENNISISTR' A
#
# COMPACT_ATOMS: atom_id res chain seq x y z
N MET A 1 10.13 -1.41 -15.48
CA MET A 1 9.63 -2.53 -14.65
C MET A 1 8.40 -3.14 -15.30
N LYS A 2 8.34 -4.47 -15.35
CA LYS A 2 7.16 -5.20 -15.82
C LYS A 2 6.01 -5.05 -14.82
N LYS A 3 4.77 -5.18 -15.29
CA LYS A 3 3.55 -5.04 -14.46
C LYS A 3 3.57 -6.00 -13.27
N ASP A 4 3.96 -7.25 -13.49
CA ASP A 4 3.97 -8.29 -12.45
C ASP A 4 4.95 -7.94 -11.32
N SER A 5 6.11 -7.38 -11.65
CA SER A 5 7.07 -6.89 -10.65
C SER A 5 6.48 -5.76 -9.81
N LEU A 6 5.72 -4.85 -10.42
CA LEU A 6 5.06 -3.75 -9.71
C LEU A 6 3.93 -4.27 -8.81
N GLN A 7 3.16 -5.27 -9.27
CA GLN A 7 2.15 -5.92 -8.44
C GLN A 7 2.78 -6.61 -7.23
N TYR A 8 3.89 -7.33 -7.43
CA TYR A 8 4.62 -7.97 -6.35
C TYR A 8 5.17 -6.95 -5.33
N ILE A 9 5.78 -5.86 -5.80
CA ILE A 9 6.29 -4.79 -4.91
C ILE A 9 5.14 -4.17 -4.11
N LEU A 10 4.03 -3.82 -4.76
CA LEU A 10 2.87 -3.24 -4.07
C LEU A 10 2.29 -4.21 -3.04
N MET A 11 2.19 -5.50 -3.38
CA MET A 11 1.78 -6.56 -2.45
C MET A 11 2.66 -6.59 -1.19
N VAL A 12 3.98 -6.64 -1.36
CA VAL A 12 4.92 -6.68 -0.23
C VAL A 12 4.82 -5.43 0.64
N LEU A 13 4.76 -4.25 0.03
CA LEU A 13 4.70 -2.98 0.77
C LEU A 13 3.41 -2.84 1.57
N THR A 14 2.26 -3.15 0.95
CA THR A 14 0.95 -3.07 1.61
C THR A 14 0.81 -4.06 2.75
N ARG A 15 1.33 -5.29 2.61
CA ARG A 15 1.41 -6.25 3.72
C ARG A 15 2.26 -5.74 4.87
N ASN A 16 3.45 -5.20 4.58
CA ASN A 16 4.31 -4.63 5.61
C ASN A 16 3.64 -3.45 6.32
N LEU A 17 2.96 -2.59 5.57
CA LEU A 17 2.18 -1.49 6.13
C LEU A 17 1.11 -2.03 7.10
N GLU A 18 0.33 -3.03 6.71
CA GLU A 18 -0.69 -3.62 7.60
C GLU A 18 -0.12 -4.32 8.83
N LEU A 19 1.04 -4.96 8.69
CA LEU A 19 1.68 -5.68 9.79
C LEU A 19 2.32 -4.76 10.83
N HIS A 20 2.88 -3.63 10.40
CA HIS A 20 3.70 -2.77 11.26
C HIS A 20 3.04 -1.46 11.65
N ALA A 21 2.03 -1.00 10.92
CA ALA A 21 1.30 0.20 11.29
C ALA A 21 0.31 -0.06 12.42
N THR A 22 0.08 0.96 13.23
CA THR A 22 -1.01 0.95 14.20
C THR A 22 -2.37 1.01 13.49
N SER A 23 -3.43 0.59 14.16
CA SER A 23 -4.80 0.70 13.63
C SER A 23 -5.18 2.15 13.27
N GLU A 24 -4.70 3.13 14.04
CA GLU A 24 -4.88 4.56 13.76
C GLU A 24 -4.16 4.98 12.48
N GLN A 25 -2.91 4.55 12.27
CA GLN A 25 -2.15 4.84 11.06
C GLN A 25 -2.80 4.20 9.82
N VAL A 26 -3.25 2.95 9.91
CA VAL A 26 -4.01 2.30 8.82
C VAL A 26 -5.29 3.09 8.52
N THR A 27 -6.00 3.56 9.54
CA THR A 27 -7.22 4.37 9.37
C THR A 27 -6.91 5.71 8.71
N LYS A 28 -5.82 6.37 9.11
CA LYS A 28 -5.33 7.62 8.51
C LYS A 28 -5.01 7.43 7.03
N PHE A 29 -4.33 6.34 6.67
CA PHE A 29 -4.04 5.99 5.28
C PHE A 29 -5.33 5.80 4.47
N LYS A 30 -6.27 5.00 4.97
CA LYS A 30 -7.56 4.75 4.30
C LYS A 30 -8.37 6.03 4.10
N LYS A 31 -8.39 6.93 5.10
CA LYS A 31 -9.05 8.24 5.03
C LYS A 31 -8.41 9.17 3.99
N LYS A 32 -7.06 9.25 3.95
CA LYS A 32 -6.32 10.02 2.94
C LYS A 32 -6.65 9.57 1.51
N HIS A 33 -7.00 8.30 1.37
CA HIS A 33 -7.28 7.63 0.10
C HIS A 33 -8.72 7.12 0.02
N CYS A 34 -9.69 7.99 0.35
CA CYS A 34 -11.12 7.66 0.40
C CYS A 34 -11.75 7.23 -0.94
N GLY A 35 -11.07 7.46 -2.07
CA GLY A 35 -11.51 7.01 -3.40
C GLY A 35 -11.32 5.51 -3.65
N VAL A 36 -10.63 4.80 -2.76
CA VAL A 36 -10.49 3.33 -2.82
C VAL A 36 -11.57 2.70 -1.95
N ARG A 37 -12.21 1.64 -2.47
CA ARG A 37 -13.19 0.87 -1.71
C ARG A 37 -12.49 -0.10 -0.76
N TRP A 38 -12.26 0.34 0.47
CA TRP A 38 -11.70 -0.48 1.54
C TRP A 38 -12.73 -1.49 2.06
N GLY A 39 -12.37 -2.76 2.11
CA GLY A 39 -13.25 -3.82 2.62
C GLY A 39 -12.59 -5.16 2.86
N ARG A 40 -11.35 -5.35 2.39
CA ARG A 40 -10.53 -6.52 2.68
C ARG A 40 -9.23 -6.04 3.32
N SER A 41 -8.09 -6.42 2.75
CA SER A 41 -6.77 -5.90 3.11
C SER A 41 -6.36 -4.77 2.17
N LEU A 42 -5.46 -3.90 2.64
CA LEU A 42 -4.82 -2.86 1.83
C LEU A 42 -4.20 -3.46 0.56
N GLU A 43 -3.57 -4.64 0.66
CA GLU A 43 -3.07 -5.39 -0.48
C GLU A 43 -4.16 -5.66 -1.52
N LYS A 44 -5.21 -6.38 -1.13
CA LYS A 44 -6.25 -6.82 -2.07
C LYS A 44 -7.00 -5.63 -2.67
N ASP A 45 -7.31 -4.64 -1.84
CA ASP A 45 -8.08 -3.48 -2.27
C ASP A 45 -7.26 -2.57 -3.20
N LEU A 46 -5.94 -2.42 -2.98
CA LEU A 46 -5.08 -1.66 -3.87
C LEU A 46 -4.72 -2.40 -5.15
N LEU A 47 -4.49 -3.71 -5.12
CA LEU A 47 -4.23 -4.49 -6.33
C LEU A 47 -5.44 -4.52 -7.27
N ASP A 48 -6.67 -4.60 -6.73
CA ASP A 48 -7.90 -4.52 -7.54
C ASP A 48 -8.13 -3.11 -8.10
N TYR A 49 -7.74 -2.07 -7.36
CA TYR A 49 -7.84 -0.69 -7.81
C TYR A 49 -6.78 -0.33 -8.87
N ALA A 50 -5.55 -0.83 -8.72
CA ALA A 50 -4.41 -0.51 -9.57
C ALA A 50 -4.35 -1.38 -10.85
N ARG A 51 -5.19 -1.03 -11.83
CA ARG A 51 -5.41 -1.84 -13.06
C ARG A 51 -4.20 -1.92 -14.02
N ASN A 52 -3.31 -0.93 -14.01
CA ASN A 52 -2.20 -0.82 -14.97
C ASN A 52 -0.88 -0.43 -14.30
N ALA A 53 0.23 -0.55 -15.04
CA ALA A 53 1.58 -0.30 -14.53
C ALA A 53 1.80 1.13 -14.02
N TYR A 54 1.14 2.13 -14.62
CA TYR A 54 1.21 3.52 -14.17
C TYR A 54 0.57 3.68 -12.78
N ASN A 55 -0.63 3.16 -12.60
CA ASN A 55 -1.34 3.21 -11.32
C ASN A 55 -0.60 2.42 -10.23
N LEU A 56 -0.02 1.27 -10.59
CA LEU A 56 0.77 0.47 -9.65
C LEU A 56 1.99 1.25 -9.11
N LYS A 57 2.74 1.94 -9.99
CA LYS A 57 3.86 2.79 -9.56
C LYS A 57 3.41 3.90 -8.61
N ARG A 58 2.33 4.60 -8.98
CA ARG A 58 1.78 5.68 -8.15
C ARG A 58 1.37 5.19 -6.76
N TRP A 59 0.80 3.99 -6.67
CA TRP A 59 0.44 3.40 -5.39
C TRP A 59 1.65 2.94 -4.57
N ILE A 60 2.68 2.39 -5.21
CA ILE A 60 3.96 2.09 -4.56
C ILE A 60 4.53 3.37 -3.93
N GLU A 61 4.60 4.47 -4.67
CA GLU A 61 5.08 5.76 -4.19
C GLU A 61 4.25 6.27 -3.00
N ASN A 62 2.91 6.20 -3.10
CA ASN A 62 2.03 6.62 -2.01
C ASN A 62 2.23 5.80 -0.73
N VAL A 63 2.35 4.47 -0.86
CA VAL A 63 2.55 3.57 0.28
C VAL A 63 3.92 3.82 0.92
N VAL A 64 5.00 3.88 0.13
CA VAL A 64 6.36 4.16 0.62
C VAL A 64 6.40 5.52 1.32
N THR A 65 5.86 6.57 0.68
CA THR A 65 5.82 7.91 1.27
C THR A 65 5.11 7.90 2.61
N PHE A 66 3.94 7.26 2.69
CA PHE A 66 3.21 7.16 3.95
C PHE A 66 3.99 6.39 5.03
N MET A 67 4.63 5.28 4.67
CA MET A 67 5.44 4.50 5.61
C MET A 67 6.61 5.32 6.16
N VAL A 68 7.32 6.06 5.30
CA VAL A 68 8.41 6.95 5.71
C VAL A 68 7.90 8.09 6.60
N GLU A 69 6.84 8.80 6.19
CA GLU A 69 6.25 9.91 6.96
C GLU A 69 5.78 9.51 8.36
N ASN A 70 5.43 8.23 8.57
CA ASN A 70 4.91 7.73 9.83
C ASN A 70 5.88 6.76 10.53
N ASN A 71 7.15 6.71 10.11
CA ASN A 71 8.22 5.86 10.69
C ASN A 71 7.86 4.37 10.79
N ILE A 72 7.17 3.84 9.79
CA ILE A 72 6.79 2.42 9.71
C ILE A 72 7.93 1.67 9.02
N SER A 73 8.73 0.96 9.81
CA SER A 73 9.88 0.19 9.31
C SER A 73 9.43 -1.07 8.55
N ILE A 74 10.11 -1.37 7.45
CA ILE A 74 10.00 -2.66 6.77
C ILE A 74 10.91 -3.63 7.52
N SER A 75 10.36 -4.41 8.44
CA SER A 75 11.13 -5.45 9.12
C SER A 75 11.13 -6.71 8.26
N THR A 76 12.22 -7.00 7.57
CA THR A 76 12.51 -8.35 7.07
C THR A 76 12.85 -9.24 8.26
N ARG A 77 11.84 -9.86 8.87
CA ARG A 77 12.05 -11.02 9.76
C ARG A 77 12.08 -12.29 8.94
#